data_AF-A0A6B0BAZ9-F1
#
_entry.id   AF-A0A6B0BAZ9-F1
#
_cell.length_a   1.000
_cell.length_b   1.000
_cell.length_c   1.000
_cell.angle_alpha   90.00
_cell.angle_beta   90.00
_cell.angle_gamma   90.00
#
_symmetry.space_group_name_H-M   'P 1'
#
loop_
_entity.id
_entity.type
_entity.pdbx_description
1 polymer ?
#
loop_
_entity_poly.entity_id
_entity_poly.type
_entity_poly.pdbx_seq_one_letter_code
_entity_poly.pdbx_strand_id
1 'polypeptide(L)'
;MKMNKLVKSSVATSMALLLLSGTANAEGKITPVSVKKVDDKVTLYKTTATADSDKFKISQILTFNFIKDKSYDKDTLVLKATGNINSGFVKPNPNDYDFSKLYWGAKYNVSISSQSNDSVNVVDYAPKNQNEEFQVQNTLGYTFGGDISISNGLSGGLNGNTAFSETINYKQESYRTTLSRNTNYKNVGWGVEAHKIMNNGWGPYGRDSFHPTYGNELFLAGRQSSAYAGQN
;
A
#
# COMPACT_ATOMS: atom_id res chain seq x y z
N MET A 1 21.00 43.11 -37.27
CA MET A 1 19.68 42.97 -36.62
C MET A 1 19.11 41.60 -36.98
N LYS A 2 19.28 40.59 -36.11
CA LYS A 2 18.64 39.28 -36.21
C LYS A 2 18.35 38.80 -34.79
N MET A 3 17.13 39.08 -34.36
CA MET A 3 16.53 38.62 -33.11
C MET A 3 16.04 37.20 -33.39
N ASN A 4 16.73 36.18 -32.88
CA ASN A 4 16.25 34.80 -32.83
C ASN A 4 17.20 33.94 -32.00
N LYS A 5 16.86 33.74 -30.72
CA LYS A 5 17.14 32.55 -29.89
C LYS A 5 16.80 32.88 -28.43
N LEU A 6 15.53 33.17 -28.17
CA LEU A 6 15.02 33.39 -26.81
C LEU A 6 13.70 32.66 -26.62
N VAL A 7 13.62 31.40 -27.07
CA VAL A 7 12.51 30.48 -26.71
C VAL A 7 13.03 29.04 -26.71
N LYS A 8 13.87 28.68 -25.72
CA LYS A 8 14.09 27.29 -25.27
C LYS A 8 14.40 27.24 -23.76
N SER A 9 13.76 28.10 -22.98
CA SER A 9 13.70 27.96 -21.53
C SER A 9 12.32 27.43 -21.18
N SER A 10 12.18 26.10 -21.12
CA SER A 10 11.02 25.50 -20.47
C SER A 10 11.47 24.24 -19.73
N VAL A 11 11.86 24.49 -18.47
CA VAL A 11 11.61 23.61 -17.32
C VAL A 11 12.04 22.16 -17.50
N ALA A 12 13.36 21.93 -17.50
CA ALA A 12 13.91 20.66 -17.05
C ALA A 12 13.93 20.65 -15.51
N THR A 13 12.76 20.45 -14.87
CA THR A 13 12.73 20.14 -13.44
C THR A 13 13.27 18.71 -13.30
N SER A 14 14.58 18.61 -13.12
CA SER A 14 15.26 17.37 -12.76
C SER A 14 14.81 16.95 -11.36
N MET A 15 13.74 16.15 -11.26
CA MET A 15 13.35 15.50 -10.01
C MET A 15 14.20 14.25 -9.84
N ALA A 16 15.40 14.41 -9.27
CA ALA A 16 16.18 13.30 -8.76
C ALA A 16 15.52 12.80 -7.47
N LEU A 17 14.91 11.61 -7.51
CA LEU A 17 14.34 10.95 -6.33
C LEU A 17 15.30 9.84 -5.86
N LEU A 18 15.98 10.07 -4.73
CA LEU A 18 16.75 9.04 -4.04
C LEU A 18 15.80 8.18 -3.21
N LEU A 19 15.56 6.95 -3.65
CA LEU A 19 14.93 5.93 -2.81
C LEU A 19 15.96 5.41 -1.81
N LEU A 20 15.95 5.97 -0.60
CA LEU A 20 16.70 5.42 0.52
C LEU A 20 15.98 4.17 1.03
N SER A 21 16.14 3.03 0.34
CA SER A 21 15.91 1.74 0.97
C SER A 21 16.99 1.57 2.03
N GLY A 22 16.63 1.67 3.31
CA GLY A 22 17.52 1.54 4.48
C GLY A 22 18.14 0.15 4.67
N THR A 23 18.29 -0.64 3.62
CA THR A 23 18.95 -1.94 3.63
C THR A 23 19.85 -2.03 2.39
N ALA A 24 21.15 -2.22 2.60
CA ALA A 24 22.20 -2.31 1.58
C ALA A 24 22.06 -3.50 0.58
N ASN A 25 20.88 -4.10 0.47
CA ASN A 25 20.59 -5.31 -0.33
C ASN A 25 19.28 -5.18 -1.14
N ALA A 26 18.91 -3.98 -1.57
CA ALA A 26 17.73 -3.79 -2.41
C ALA A 26 18.13 -3.58 -3.87
N GLU A 27 17.72 -4.49 -4.75
CA GLU A 27 17.79 -4.26 -6.19
C GLU A 27 16.65 -3.31 -6.58
N GLY A 28 16.97 -2.26 -7.34
CA GLY A 28 16.04 -1.19 -7.61
C GLY A 28 16.06 -0.77 -9.07
N LYS A 29 14.89 -0.40 -9.59
CA LYS A 29 14.74 0.10 -10.96
C LYS A 29 13.77 1.26 -10.99
N ILE A 30 14.09 2.29 -11.78
CA ILE A 30 13.20 3.43 -12.03
C ILE A 30 12.94 3.50 -13.52
N THR A 31 11.67 3.55 -13.93
CA THR A 31 11.33 3.73 -15.33
C THR A 31 11.52 5.19 -15.76
N PRO A 32 11.89 5.46 -17.02
CA PRO A 32 11.84 6.82 -17.56
C PRO A 32 10.47 7.46 -17.35
N VAL A 33 10.45 8.79 -17.23
CA VAL A 33 9.19 9.54 -17.07
C VAL A 33 8.39 9.45 -18.37
N SER A 34 7.16 8.96 -18.26
CA SER A 34 6.16 9.04 -19.33
C SER A 34 5.32 10.29 -19.14
N VAL A 35 5.14 11.05 -20.22
CA VAL A 35 4.35 12.29 -20.20
C VAL A 35 3.08 12.10 -21.00
N LYS A 36 1.93 12.37 -20.38
CA LYS A 36 0.62 12.33 -21.03
C LYS A 36 -0.09 13.65 -20.81
N LYS A 37 -0.43 14.35 -21.89
CA LYS A 37 -1.40 15.44 -21.83
C LYS A 37 -2.78 14.81 -21.65
N VAL A 38 -3.40 15.04 -20.50
CA VAL A 38 -4.78 14.59 -20.25
C VAL A 38 -5.72 15.44 -21.08
N ASP A 39 -5.53 16.76 -20.99
CA ASP A 39 -6.20 17.78 -21.78
C ASP A 39 -5.32 19.04 -21.86
N ASP A 40 -5.91 20.19 -22.21
CA ASP A 40 -5.19 21.46 -22.32
C ASP A 40 -4.74 22.06 -20.97
N LYS A 41 -5.32 21.61 -19.85
CA LYS A 41 -5.07 22.13 -18.51
C LYS A 41 -4.17 21.21 -17.69
N VAL A 42 -4.35 19.90 -17.83
CA VAL A 42 -3.73 18.87 -16.98
C VAL A 42 -2.71 18.06 -17.77
N THR A 43 -1.49 17.98 -17.23
CA THR A 43 -0.43 17.11 -17.72
C THR A 43 -0.01 16.13 -16.63
N LEU A 44 0.01 14.85 -16.99
CA LEU A 44 0.45 13.75 -16.13
C LEU A 44 1.90 13.39 -16.47
N TYR A 45 2.73 13.30 -15.43
CA TYR A 45 4.09 12.76 -15.49
C TYR A 45 4.14 11.52 -14.61
N LYS A 46 4.33 10.36 -15.23
CA LYS A 46 4.29 9.07 -14.56
C LYS A 46 5.65 8.39 -14.61
N THR A 47 6.11 7.91 -13.45
CA THR A 47 7.26 7.01 -13.31
C THR A 47 6.92 5.91 -12.32
N THR A 48 7.46 4.73 -12.54
CA THR A 48 7.36 3.60 -11.62
C THR A 48 8.75 3.28 -11.09
N ALA A 49 8.87 3.16 -9.77
CA ALA A 49 10.06 2.66 -9.12
C ALA A 49 9.78 1.34 -8.44
N THR A 50 10.73 0.41 -8.52
CA THR A 50 10.70 -0.86 -7.83
C THR A 50 11.89 -0.96 -6.89
N ALA A 51 11.68 -1.59 -5.74
CA ALA A 51 12.72 -1.96 -4.80
C ALA A 51 12.27 -3.22 -4.06
N ASP A 52 13.15 -4.19 -3.90
CA ASP A 52 12.82 -5.42 -3.20
C ASP A 52 13.92 -5.86 -2.24
N SER A 53 13.63 -6.85 -1.41
CA SER A 53 14.59 -7.52 -0.56
C SER A 53 14.35 -9.01 -0.60
N ASP A 54 15.24 -9.72 -1.26
CA ASP A 54 15.21 -11.17 -1.35
C ASP A 54 15.30 -11.85 0.02
N LYS A 55 16.03 -11.26 0.96
CA LYS A 55 16.16 -11.79 2.33
C LYS A 55 14.83 -11.77 3.07
N PHE A 56 14.08 -10.67 2.95
CA PHE A 56 12.82 -10.47 3.67
C PHE A 56 11.60 -10.88 2.84
N LYS A 57 11.78 -11.21 1.56
CA LYS A 57 10.71 -11.52 0.61
C LYS A 57 9.66 -10.40 0.53
N ILE A 58 10.16 -9.16 0.54
CA ILE A 58 9.36 -7.94 0.42
C ILE A 58 9.71 -7.27 -0.91
N SER A 59 8.71 -6.86 -1.68
CA SER A 59 8.89 -6.03 -2.87
C SER A 59 7.95 -4.84 -2.83
N GLN A 60 8.42 -3.71 -3.34
CA GLN A 60 7.69 -2.46 -3.46
C GLN A 60 7.64 -2.08 -4.93
N ILE A 61 6.46 -1.72 -5.39
CA ILE A 61 6.20 -1.15 -6.70
C ILE A 61 5.48 0.17 -6.46
N LEU A 62 6.21 1.26 -6.65
CA LEU A 62 5.77 2.61 -6.36
C LEU A 62 5.45 3.31 -7.67
N THR A 63 4.18 3.60 -7.92
CA THR A 63 3.75 4.35 -9.10
C THR A 63 3.53 5.79 -8.70
N PHE A 64 4.40 6.67 -9.19
CA PHE A 64 4.33 8.12 -8.97
C PHE A 64 3.58 8.75 -10.14
N ASN A 65 2.41 9.32 -9.86
CA ASN A 65 1.61 10.05 -10.82
C ASN A 65 1.63 11.54 -10.44
N PHE A 66 2.56 12.31 -11.00
CA PHE A 66 2.63 13.75 -10.80
C PHE A 66 1.66 14.44 -11.76
N ILE A 67 0.81 15.29 -11.21
CA ILE A 67 -0.25 15.98 -11.92
C ILE A 67 0.05 17.47 -11.85
N LYS A 68 0.21 18.08 -13.04
CA LYS A 68 0.35 19.52 -13.21
C LYS A 68 -0.92 20.06 -13.84
N ASP A 69 -1.64 20.90 -13.11
CA ASP A 69 -2.88 21.55 -13.56
C ASP A 69 -2.67 23.06 -13.66
N LYS A 70 -2.93 23.64 -14.84
CA LYS A 70 -2.81 25.09 -15.05
C LYS A 70 -3.81 25.92 -14.24
N SER A 71 -4.87 25.30 -13.74
CA SER A 71 -5.91 25.93 -12.92
C SER A 71 -5.67 25.82 -11.41
N TYR A 72 -4.59 25.16 -10.98
CA TYR A 72 -4.22 25.00 -9.58
C TYR A 72 -2.78 25.44 -9.33
N ASP A 73 -2.54 26.12 -8.23
CA ASP A 73 -1.23 26.70 -7.90
C ASP A 73 -0.27 25.71 -7.22
N LYS A 74 -0.69 24.45 -7.04
CA LYS A 74 0.13 23.38 -6.45
C LYS A 74 0.24 22.18 -7.38
N ASP A 75 1.40 21.53 -7.32
CA ASP A 75 1.58 20.20 -7.90
C ASP A 75 0.90 19.14 -7.03
N THR A 76 0.28 18.15 -7.65
CA THR A 76 -0.34 17.01 -6.93
C THR A 76 0.39 15.72 -7.28
N LEU A 77 0.78 14.93 -6.27
CA LEU A 77 1.32 13.58 -6.46
C LEU A 77 0.31 12.55 -5.97
N VAL A 78 -0.19 11.73 -6.88
CA VAL A 78 -0.91 10.50 -6.52
C VAL A 78 0.08 9.34 -6.52
N LEU A 79 0.54 8.96 -5.34
CA LEU A 79 1.47 7.84 -5.14
C LEU A 79 0.69 6.56 -4.82
N LYS A 80 0.83 5.55 -5.67
CA LYS A 80 0.32 4.20 -5.42
C LYS A 80 1.46 3.29 -4.99
N ALA A 81 1.35 2.74 -3.78
CA ALA A 81 2.25 1.72 -3.26
C ALA A 81 1.62 0.34 -3.40
N THR A 82 2.23 -0.51 -4.22
CA THR A 82 1.88 -1.94 -4.36
C THR A 82 3.14 -2.79 -4.18
N GLY A 83 3.04 -4.09 -4.42
CA GLY A 83 4.15 -5.03 -4.29
C GLY A 83 3.74 -6.25 -3.46
N ASN A 84 4.70 -6.83 -2.75
CA ASN A 84 4.51 -8.03 -1.95
C ASN A 84 5.13 -7.88 -0.56
N ILE A 85 4.45 -8.41 0.47
CA ILE A 85 5.02 -8.63 1.80
C ILE A 85 4.73 -10.09 2.16
N ASN A 86 5.77 -10.92 2.24
CA ASN A 86 5.60 -12.32 2.63
C ASN A 86 5.12 -12.42 4.10
N SER A 87 4.31 -13.42 4.40
CA SER A 87 3.78 -13.63 5.76
C SER A 87 4.85 -14.05 6.77
N GLY A 88 6.04 -14.47 6.31
CA GLY A 88 7.06 -15.08 7.16
C GLY A 88 6.60 -16.40 7.77
N PHE A 89 5.59 -17.05 7.18
CA PHE A 89 5.08 -18.31 7.69
C PHE A 89 6.18 -19.37 7.71
N VAL A 90 6.37 -19.99 8.87
CA VAL A 90 7.29 -21.12 9.05
C VAL A 90 6.47 -22.30 9.52
N LYS A 91 6.44 -23.35 8.70
CA LYS A 91 5.74 -24.60 9.04
C LYS A 91 6.38 -25.19 10.31
N PRO A 92 5.57 -25.63 11.30
CA PRO A 92 6.10 -26.33 12.47
C PRO A 92 6.82 -27.63 12.07
N ASN A 93 7.79 -28.05 12.88
CA ASN A 93 8.50 -29.31 12.66
C ASN A 93 7.57 -30.47 13.03
N PRO A 94 7.21 -31.37 12.09
CA PRO A 94 6.24 -32.44 12.35
C PRO A 94 6.68 -33.45 13.42
N ASN A 95 7.96 -33.47 13.77
CA ASN A 95 8.54 -34.34 14.79
C ASN A 95 8.49 -33.76 16.22
N ASP A 96 8.03 -32.53 16.38
CA ASP A 96 7.86 -31.90 17.70
C ASP A 96 6.74 -32.63 18.47
N TYR A 97 7.11 -33.35 19.54
CA TYR A 97 6.22 -34.30 20.22
C TYR A 97 5.18 -33.62 21.13
N ASP A 98 5.59 -33.02 22.24
CA ASP A 98 4.66 -32.44 23.24
C ASP A 98 4.37 -30.95 23.00
N PHE A 99 5.28 -30.23 22.35
CA PHE A 99 5.17 -28.79 22.15
C PHE A 99 5.73 -28.40 20.79
N SER A 100 4.97 -27.61 20.04
CA SER A 100 5.43 -26.96 18.81
C SER A 100 4.96 -25.51 18.73
N LYS A 101 5.49 -24.78 17.77
CA LYS A 101 5.18 -23.37 17.52
C LYS A 101 5.24 -23.08 16.03
N LEU A 102 4.50 -22.07 15.60
CA LEU A 102 4.55 -21.56 14.22
C LEU A 102 4.68 -20.04 14.22
N TYR A 103 5.39 -19.52 13.22
CA TYR A 103 5.37 -18.10 12.88
C TYR A 103 4.37 -17.87 11.76
N TRP A 104 3.64 -16.77 11.81
CA TRP A 104 2.65 -16.39 10.80
C TRP A 104 2.48 -14.87 10.74
N GLY A 105 2.00 -14.38 9.60
CA GLY A 105 1.89 -12.95 9.30
C GLY A 105 0.70 -12.29 9.95
N ALA A 106 0.75 -12.06 11.25
CA ALA A 106 -0.40 -11.55 12.02
C ALA A 106 -0.81 -10.10 11.70
N LYS A 107 0.11 -9.27 11.20
CA LYS A 107 -0.14 -7.88 10.83
C LYS A 107 0.87 -7.38 9.81
N TYR A 108 0.40 -6.63 8.82
CA TYR A 108 1.20 -5.93 7.82
C TYR A 108 1.02 -4.43 7.98
N ASN A 109 2.09 -3.66 7.88
CA ASN A 109 2.01 -2.19 7.95
C ASN A 109 2.65 -1.57 6.71
N VAL A 110 2.00 -0.56 6.15
CA VAL A 110 2.51 0.26 5.05
C VAL A 110 2.38 1.72 5.46
N SER A 111 3.45 2.51 5.29
CA SER A 111 3.43 3.93 5.61
C SER A 111 4.19 4.74 4.57
N ILE A 112 3.66 5.92 4.27
CA ILE A 112 4.25 6.91 3.37
C ILE A 112 4.43 8.19 4.17
N SER A 113 5.65 8.73 4.20
CA SER A 113 5.96 9.97 4.90
C SER A 113 6.78 10.93 4.04
N SER A 114 6.56 12.23 4.24
CA SER A 114 7.33 13.32 3.66
C SER A 114 8.20 13.93 4.76
N GLN A 115 9.53 13.92 4.58
CA GLN A 115 10.47 14.24 5.66
C GLN A 115 11.34 15.50 5.44
N SER A 116 11.37 16.08 4.24
CA SER A 116 12.41 17.08 3.89
C SER A 116 11.88 18.41 3.36
N ASN A 117 10.58 18.56 3.17
CA ASN A 117 10.00 19.78 2.60
C ASN A 117 8.69 20.15 3.31
N ASP A 118 8.67 21.31 3.95
CA ASP A 118 7.52 21.81 4.68
C ASP A 118 6.32 22.12 3.76
N SER A 119 6.58 22.43 2.50
CA SER A 119 5.55 22.70 1.49
C SER A 119 4.86 21.46 0.93
N VAL A 120 5.34 20.25 1.24
CA VAL A 120 4.75 18.99 0.78
C VAL A 120 3.87 18.38 1.88
N ASN A 121 2.58 18.27 1.64
CA ASN A 121 1.61 17.76 2.62
C ASN A 121 0.82 16.57 2.07
N VAL A 122 0.50 15.62 2.95
CA VAL A 122 -0.52 14.60 2.71
C VAL A 122 -1.88 15.31 2.77
N VAL A 123 -2.60 15.32 1.66
CA VAL A 123 -3.91 15.99 1.54
C VAL A 123 -5.07 15.00 1.48
N ASP A 124 -4.83 13.80 0.96
CA ASP A 124 -5.82 12.73 0.84
C ASP A 124 -5.11 11.36 0.68
N TYR A 125 -5.84 10.27 0.92
CA TYR A 125 -5.33 8.90 0.88
C TYR A 125 -6.46 7.86 0.79
N ALA A 126 -6.18 6.69 0.20
CA ALA A 126 -7.12 5.58 0.09
C ALA A 126 -6.46 4.25 0.55
N PRO A 127 -7.16 3.39 1.32
CA PRO A 127 -8.51 3.58 1.88
C PRO A 127 -8.55 4.63 3.00
N LYS A 128 -9.65 5.38 3.09
CA LYS A 128 -9.84 6.41 4.15
C LYS A 128 -10.21 5.83 5.51
N ASN A 129 -11.04 4.79 5.50
CA ASN A 129 -11.69 4.26 6.68
C ASN A 129 -11.23 2.84 6.97
N GLN A 130 -11.50 2.38 8.19
CA GLN A 130 -11.40 0.97 8.53
C GLN A 130 -12.24 0.13 7.55
N ASN A 131 -11.68 -1.00 7.12
CA ASN A 131 -12.33 -1.89 6.17
C ASN A 131 -12.05 -3.36 6.53
N GLU A 132 -13.12 -4.14 6.68
CA GLU A 132 -13.11 -5.58 7.02
C GLU A 132 -13.60 -6.46 5.86
N GLU A 133 -13.87 -5.87 4.68
CA GLU A 133 -14.26 -6.61 3.48
C GLU A 133 -13.14 -7.53 3.03
N PHE A 134 -13.49 -8.71 2.54
CA PHE A 134 -12.53 -9.70 2.05
C PHE A 134 -11.67 -9.17 0.90
N GLN A 135 -12.20 -8.22 0.15
CA GLN A 135 -11.50 -7.51 -0.91
C GLN A 135 -11.81 -6.03 -0.84
N VAL A 136 -10.77 -5.20 -0.81
CA VAL A 136 -10.89 -3.75 -0.83
C VAL A 136 -10.68 -3.27 -2.25
N GLN A 137 -11.65 -2.50 -2.75
CA GLN A 137 -11.60 -1.89 -4.06
C GLN A 137 -12.03 -0.42 -3.95
N ASN A 138 -11.14 0.49 -4.32
CA ASN A 138 -11.46 1.91 -4.43
C ASN A 138 -10.86 2.50 -5.71
N THR A 139 -11.50 3.54 -6.20
CA THR A 139 -10.94 4.41 -7.24
C THR A 139 -10.80 5.81 -6.68
N LEU A 140 -9.57 6.34 -6.72
CA LEU A 140 -9.26 7.73 -6.40
C LEU A 140 -9.26 8.53 -7.70
N GLY A 141 -10.04 9.60 -7.75
CA GLY A 141 -10.12 10.53 -8.87
C GLY A 141 -9.57 11.91 -8.51
N TYR A 142 -8.83 12.50 -9.44
CA TYR A 142 -8.41 13.90 -9.43
C TYR A 142 -9.26 14.67 -10.44
N THR A 143 -9.81 15.82 -10.04
CA THR A 143 -10.55 16.74 -10.91
C THR A 143 -9.82 18.07 -11.06
N PHE A 144 -10.22 18.86 -12.06
CA PHE A 144 -9.64 20.19 -12.28
C PHE A 144 -9.74 21.07 -11.02
N GLY A 145 -8.68 21.81 -10.72
CA GLY A 145 -8.61 22.68 -9.54
C GLY A 145 -8.07 22.00 -8.28
N GLY A 146 -7.68 20.72 -8.34
CA GLY A 146 -6.98 20.04 -7.25
C GLY A 146 -7.85 19.16 -6.34
N ASP A 147 -9.14 19.05 -6.62
CA ASP A 147 -10.05 18.25 -5.79
C ASP A 147 -9.80 16.73 -5.97
N ILE A 148 -9.87 16.01 -4.84
CA ILE A 148 -9.71 14.56 -4.77
C ILE A 148 -11.04 13.93 -4.36
N SER A 149 -11.45 12.88 -5.09
CA SER A 149 -12.63 12.08 -4.81
C SER A 149 -12.24 10.60 -4.67
N ILE A 150 -12.97 9.86 -3.85
CA ILE A 150 -12.78 8.41 -3.68
C ILE A 150 -14.13 7.73 -3.80
N SER A 151 -14.22 6.75 -4.69
CA SER A 151 -15.39 5.89 -4.87
C SER A 151 -15.07 4.44 -4.47
N ASN A 152 -16.11 3.69 -4.11
CA ASN A 152 -16.01 2.26 -3.88
C ASN A 152 -16.09 1.49 -5.22
N GLY A 153 -15.34 0.39 -5.30
CA GLY A 153 -15.25 -0.42 -6.50
C GLY A 153 -14.21 0.09 -7.51
N LEU A 154 -14.07 -0.67 -8.59
CA LEU A 154 -13.21 -0.33 -9.72
C LEU A 154 -14.05 0.42 -10.75
N SER A 155 -13.88 1.74 -10.85
CA SER A 155 -14.51 2.52 -11.91
C SER A 155 -13.61 2.58 -13.13
N GLY A 156 -14.13 2.15 -14.28
CA GLY A 156 -13.48 2.32 -15.57
C GLY A 156 -13.78 3.71 -16.14
N GLY A 157 -12.76 4.55 -16.26
CA GLY A 157 -12.84 5.76 -17.09
C GLY A 157 -13.11 7.07 -16.35
N LEU A 158 -12.74 8.14 -17.04
CA LEU A 158 -12.94 9.53 -16.64
C LEU A 158 -14.43 9.85 -16.81
N ASN A 159 -15.16 10.09 -15.72
CA ASN A 159 -16.43 10.83 -15.83
C ASN A 159 -16.10 12.26 -16.30
N GLY A 160 -17.05 12.97 -16.90
CA GLY A 160 -16.78 14.24 -17.62
C GLY A 160 -16.02 15.36 -16.85
N ASN A 161 -15.83 15.23 -15.53
CA ASN A 161 -15.05 16.16 -14.71
C ASN A 161 -13.78 15.56 -14.06
N THR A 162 -13.56 14.24 -14.17
CA THR A 162 -12.34 13.57 -13.67
C THR A 162 -11.25 13.71 -14.71
N ALA A 163 -10.09 14.24 -14.33
CA ALA A 163 -8.93 14.40 -15.20
C ALA A 163 -7.94 13.22 -15.05
N PHE A 164 -7.85 12.62 -13.88
CA PHE A 164 -7.02 11.45 -13.64
C PHE A 164 -7.67 10.53 -12.62
N SER A 165 -7.43 9.22 -12.73
CA SER A 165 -7.88 8.26 -11.72
C SER A 165 -6.84 7.16 -11.50
N GLU A 166 -6.74 6.68 -10.27
CA GLU A 166 -5.93 5.53 -9.88
C GLU A 166 -6.74 4.61 -8.96
N THR A 167 -6.49 3.30 -9.04
CA THR A 167 -7.27 2.30 -8.31
C THR A 167 -6.43 1.59 -7.26
N ILE A 168 -7.07 1.12 -6.20
CA ILE A 168 -6.51 0.13 -5.28
C ILE A 168 -7.38 -1.13 -5.32
N ASN A 169 -6.73 -2.28 -5.27
CA ASN A 169 -7.38 -3.58 -5.26
C ASN A 169 -6.49 -4.57 -4.51
N TYR A 170 -6.96 -5.07 -3.36
CA TYR A 170 -6.26 -6.11 -2.62
C TYR A 170 -7.24 -6.99 -1.85
N LYS A 171 -6.86 -8.26 -1.69
CA LYS A 171 -7.56 -9.20 -0.80
C LYS A 171 -6.99 -9.11 0.60
N GLN A 172 -7.86 -9.27 1.58
CA GLN A 172 -7.53 -9.31 3.01
C GLN A 172 -8.49 -10.24 3.75
N GLU A 173 -8.88 -11.37 3.15
CA GLU A 173 -9.75 -12.37 3.76
C GLU A 173 -9.31 -12.71 5.19
N SER A 174 -10.21 -12.59 6.17
CA SER A 174 -9.94 -12.76 7.62
C SER A 174 -9.07 -11.68 8.30
N TYR A 175 -8.67 -10.63 7.58
CA TYR A 175 -7.91 -9.49 8.08
C TYR A 175 -8.75 -8.21 8.02
N ARG A 176 -8.22 -7.15 8.64
CA ARG A 176 -8.84 -5.83 8.70
C ARG A 176 -7.82 -4.74 8.44
N THR A 177 -8.13 -3.84 7.52
CA THR A 177 -7.39 -2.60 7.30
C THR A 177 -7.83 -1.54 8.30
N THR A 178 -6.86 -0.87 8.92
CA THR A 178 -7.04 0.27 9.82
C THR A 178 -6.05 1.37 9.47
N LEU A 179 -6.42 2.62 9.69
CA LEU A 179 -5.50 3.75 9.57
C LEU A 179 -4.58 3.82 10.79
N SER A 180 -3.31 4.09 10.57
CA SER A 180 -2.34 4.26 11.64
C SER A 180 -2.63 5.53 12.43
N ARG A 181 -2.52 5.44 13.77
CA ARG A 181 -2.74 6.56 14.70
C ARG A 181 -1.78 7.74 14.50
N ASN A 182 -0.66 7.52 13.84
CA ASN A 182 0.31 8.57 13.51
C ASN A 182 0.02 9.27 12.16
N THR A 183 -1.15 9.03 11.55
CA THR A 183 -1.54 9.70 10.31
C THR A 183 -1.79 11.19 10.57
N ASN A 184 -1.14 12.04 9.77
CA ASN A 184 -1.20 13.50 9.84
C ASN A 184 -0.78 14.11 8.48
N TYR A 185 -0.57 15.43 8.43
CA TYR A 185 -0.21 16.15 7.22
C TYR A 185 1.17 15.80 6.61
N LYS A 186 2.01 15.01 7.30
CA LYS A 186 3.33 14.54 6.80
C LYS A 186 3.43 13.03 6.66
N ASN A 187 2.50 12.28 7.22
CA ASN A 187 2.58 10.83 7.26
C ASN A 187 1.18 10.22 7.14
N VAL A 188 1.07 9.18 6.34
CA VAL A 188 -0.10 8.29 6.32
C VAL A 188 0.36 6.86 6.42
N GLY A 189 -0.36 6.04 7.17
CA GLY A 189 -0.06 4.62 7.25
C GLY A 189 -1.28 3.77 7.47
N TRP A 190 -1.18 2.51 7.09
CA TRP A 190 -2.23 1.51 7.22
C TRP A 190 -1.67 0.27 7.90
N GLY A 191 -2.48 -0.34 8.76
CA GLY A 191 -2.24 -1.67 9.31
C GLY A 191 -3.31 -2.63 8.81
N VAL A 192 -2.89 -3.75 8.23
CA VAL A 192 -3.76 -4.88 7.85
C VAL A 192 -3.51 -6.01 8.84
N GLU A 193 -4.43 -6.20 9.78
CA GLU A 193 -4.25 -7.07 10.95
C GLU A 193 -5.24 -8.23 10.93
N ALA A 194 -4.79 -9.40 11.37
CA ALA A 194 -5.64 -10.58 11.52
C ALA A 194 -6.83 -10.26 12.43
N HIS A 195 -8.04 -10.56 11.96
CA HIS A 195 -9.26 -10.10 12.59
C HIS A 195 -10.25 -11.22 12.92
N LYS A 196 -10.70 -11.96 11.91
CA LYS A 196 -11.74 -13.00 12.05
C LYS A 196 -11.34 -14.24 11.27
N ILE A 197 -10.58 -15.14 11.90
CA ILE A 197 -10.08 -16.37 11.27
C ILE A 197 -10.91 -17.56 11.76
N MET A 198 -11.48 -18.33 10.82
CA MET A 198 -12.17 -19.57 11.14
C MET A 198 -11.18 -20.73 11.19
N ASN A 199 -11.37 -21.66 12.13
CA ASN A 199 -10.60 -22.89 12.25
C ASN A 199 -11.57 -24.08 12.25
N ASN A 200 -11.64 -24.83 11.14
CA ASN A 200 -12.52 -25.99 10.96
C ASN A 200 -13.99 -25.75 11.37
N GLY A 201 -14.54 -24.58 11.01
CA GLY A 201 -15.91 -24.19 11.35
C GLY A 201 -16.09 -23.56 12.74
N TRP A 202 -15.04 -23.54 13.58
CA TRP A 202 -15.02 -22.86 14.86
C TRP A 202 -14.41 -21.45 14.75
N GLY A 203 -14.80 -20.55 15.65
CA GLY A 203 -14.35 -19.17 15.69
C GLY A 203 -15.49 -18.16 15.50
N PRO A 204 -15.21 -16.94 15.00
CA PRO A 204 -13.89 -16.49 14.55
C PRO A 204 -12.90 -16.30 15.69
N TYR A 205 -11.64 -16.66 15.45
CA TYR A 205 -10.51 -16.42 16.32
C TYR A 205 -9.68 -15.23 15.84
N GLY A 206 -8.91 -14.65 16.76
CA GLY A 206 -7.93 -13.61 16.49
C GLY A 206 -6.67 -13.80 17.33
N ARG A 207 -5.77 -12.83 17.27
CA ARG A 207 -4.48 -12.87 17.99
C ARG A 207 -4.65 -13.01 19.50
N ASP A 208 -5.71 -12.41 20.03
CA ASP A 208 -5.98 -12.32 21.47
C ASP A 208 -7.16 -13.20 21.91
N SER A 209 -7.59 -14.16 21.08
CA SER A 209 -8.59 -15.15 21.50
C SER A 209 -8.10 -15.95 22.71
N PHE A 210 -9.01 -16.25 23.63
CA PHE A 210 -8.67 -16.92 24.87
C PHE A 210 -9.79 -17.84 25.34
N HIS A 211 -9.40 -19.05 25.72
CA HIS A 211 -10.21 -20.02 26.45
C HIS A 211 -9.49 -20.41 27.75
N PRO A 212 -10.15 -20.45 28.92
CA PRO A 212 -9.50 -20.71 30.20
C PRO A 212 -8.75 -22.05 30.26
N THR A 213 -9.23 -23.07 29.54
CA THR A 213 -8.60 -24.40 29.51
C THR A 213 -7.64 -24.60 28.35
N TYR A 214 -7.90 -23.97 27.20
CA TYR A 214 -7.25 -24.32 25.92
C TYR A 214 -6.42 -23.18 25.33
N GLY A 215 -6.39 -22.02 25.99
CA GLY A 215 -5.66 -20.86 25.51
C GLY A 215 -6.24 -20.31 24.21
N ASN A 216 -5.37 -19.94 23.27
CA ASN A 216 -5.77 -19.47 21.95
C ASN A 216 -5.78 -20.64 20.95
N GLU A 217 -6.98 -21.00 20.48
CA GLU A 217 -7.22 -22.14 19.60
C GLU A 217 -7.19 -21.77 18.10
N LEU A 218 -6.71 -20.58 17.76
CA LEU A 218 -6.70 -20.00 16.41
C LEU A 218 -6.21 -20.98 15.32
N PHE A 219 -5.17 -21.77 15.61
CA PHE A 219 -4.62 -22.75 14.66
C PHE A 219 -4.52 -24.18 15.24
N LEU A 220 -5.17 -24.45 16.38
CA LEU A 220 -5.17 -25.78 16.98
C LEU A 220 -6.08 -26.71 16.17
N ALA A 221 -5.56 -27.83 15.67
CA ALA A 221 -6.35 -28.77 14.87
C ALA A 221 -7.32 -29.59 15.74
N GLY A 222 -6.88 -30.05 16.92
CA GLY A 222 -7.72 -30.83 17.84
C GLY A 222 -7.26 -30.78 19.30
N ARG A 223 -8.22 -30.64 20.22
CA ARG A 223 -7.97 -30.58 21.68
C ARG A 223 -7.46 -31.89 22.29
N GLN A 224 -7.77 -33.02 21.66
CA GLN A 224 -7.43 -34.37 22.13
C GLN A 224 -6.76 -35.20 21.02
N SER A 225 -6.05 -34.54 20.11
CA SER A 225 -5.33 -35.23 19.04
C SER A 225 -4.25 -36.15 19.62
N SER A 226 -4.10 -37.34 19.04
CA SER A 226 -3.00 -38.24 19.33
C SER A 226 -1.78 -37.99 18.43
N ALA A 227 -1.85 -37.00 17.54
CA ALA A 227 -0.73 -36.60 16.69
C ALA A 227 0.34 -35.86 17.51
N TYR A 228 1.55 -35.80 16.96
CA TYR A 228 2.62 -34.97 17.51
C TYR A 228 2.20 -33.49 17.46
N ALA A 229 2.64 -32.69 18.42
CA ALA A 229 2.33 -31.26 18.49
C ALA A 229 2.68 -30.50 17.20
N GLY A 230 3.73 -30.90 16.48
CA GLY A 230 4.07 -30.31 15.19
C GLY A 230 3.08 -30.57 14.04
N GLN A 231 2.07 -31.42 14.28
CA GLN A 231 1.04 -31.84 13.34
C GLN A 231 -0.38 -31.54 13.86
N ASN A 232 -0.50 -30.82 14.99
CA ASN A 232 -1.75 -30.46 15.66
C ASN A 232 -1.83 -28.95 15.88
#